data_AF-A0A329R911-F1
#
_entry.id   AF-A0A329R911-F1
#
_cell.length_a   1.000
_cell.length_b   1.000
_cell.length_c   1.000
_cell.angle_alpha   90.00
_cell.angle_beta   90.00
_cell.angle_gamma   90.00
#
_symmetry.space_group_name_H-M   'P 1'
#
loop_
_entity.id
_entity.type
_entity.pdbx_description
1 polymer ?
#
loop_
_entity_poly.entity_id
_entity_poly.type
_entity_poly.pdbx_seq_one_letter_code
_entity_poly.pdbx_strand_id
1 'polypeptide(L)'
;LAHYNADLGDDLFECKKCGRSRKKSPGTGYSNLLGHLGTKHAGYVEKCAGHKAAAASTVNMFGFVDSVKLTTYLWIRWITQCNLPITEVENKLTREVVTMKPTTARTMKVYLRYGGGNVSQTIASEMGESFGLMFDRWMYNFLYLLGIFAGYVMNGMRHQRLLDLFPMDDSPP
;
A
#
# COMPACT_ATOMS: atom_id res chain seq x y z
N LEU A 1 6.90 -19.14 3.65
CA LEU A 1 7.84 -19.48 4.75
C LEU A 1 7.03 -19.67 6.05
N ALA A 2 7.65 -19.60 7.24
CA ALA A 2 7.04 -19.64 8.58
C ALA A 2 6.09 -20.82 8.87
N HIS A 3 4.85 -20.79 8.36
CA HIS A 3 3.98 -21.97 8.32
C HIS A 3 4.59 -23.09 7.46
N TYR A 4 5.23 -22.74 6.34
CA TYR A 4 5.77 -23.71 5.38
C TYR A 4 7.26 -23.97 5.52
N ASN A 5 8.01 -23.08 6.17
CA ASN A 5 9.45 -23.23 6.38
C ASN A 5 9.80 -22.90 7.84
N ALA A 6 10.67 -23.69 8.47
CA ALA A 6 11.36 -23.32 9.70
C ALA A 6 12.54 -22.39 9.35
N ASP A 7 12.83 -21.45 10.23
CA ASP A 7 14.05 -20.63 10.18
C ASP A 7 15.13 -21.38 11.00
N LEU A 8 16.32 -21.55 10.43
CA LEU A 8 17.46 -22.20 11.06
C LEU A 8 18.60 -21.22 11.38
N GLY A 9 18.40 -19.91 11.16
CA GLY A 9 19.47 -18.91 11.25
C GLY A 9 20.31 -18.80 9.98
N ASP A 10 21.19 -17.81 9.91
CA ASP A 10 22.15 -17.58 8.80
C ASP A 10 21.55 -17.65 7.37
N ASP A 11 20.36 -17.07 7.22
CA ASP A 11 19.55 -17.09 5.98
C ASP A 11 19.19 -18.52 5.50
N LEU A 12 19.28 -19.54 6.34
CA LEU A 12 18.94 -20.94 6.07
C LEU A 12 17.50 -21.26 6.53
N PHE A 13 16.72 -21.86 5.64
CA PHE A 13 15.32 -22.20 5.91
C PHE A 13 15.00 -23.64 5.50
N GLU A 14 14.37 -24.41 6.37
CA GLU A 14 13.94 -25.80 6.09
C GLU A 14 12.46 -25.86 5.74
N CYS A 15 12.09 -26.50 4.63
CA CYS A 15 10.68 -26.69 4.28
C CYS A 15 9.98 -27.72 5.19
N LYS A 16 9.07 -27.26 6.05
CA LYS A 16 8.24 -28.06 6.98
C LYS A 16 7.34 -29.11 6.31
N LYS A 17 7.26 -29.12 4.97
CA LYS A 17 6.51 -30.11 4.18
C LYS A 17 7.37 -31.21 3.58
N CYS A 18 8.69 -31.03 3.44
CA CYS A 18 9.57 -32.04 2.83
C CYS A 18 10.99 -32.08 3.40
N GLY A 19 11.26 -31.44 4.54
CA GLY A 19 12.55 -31.45 5.24
C GLY A 19 13.73 -30.83 4.47
N ARG A 20 13.49 -30.13 3.36
CA ARG A 20 14.58 -29.60 2.51
C ARG A 20 15.01 -28.21 2.96
N SER A 21 16.23 -28.12 3.48
CA SER A 21 16.92 -26.86 3.76
C SER A 21 17.34 -26.14 2.49
N ARG A 22 17.18 -24.82 2.46
CA ARG A 22 17.61 -23.92 1.40
C ARG A 22 18.11 -22.61 2.00
N LYS A 23 19.31 -22.19 1.60
CA LYS A 23 19.81 -20.85 1.89
C LYS A 23 19.09 -19.84 0.99
N LYS A 24 18.69 -18.70 1.56
CA LYS A 24 18.09 -17.58 0.85
C LYS A 24 19.13 -16.97 -0.09
N SER A 25 18.71 -16.66 -1.31
CA SER A 25 19.61 -16.10 -2.33
C SER A 25 19.86 -14.61 -2.05
N PRO A 26 21.12 -14.14 -2.00
CA PRO A 26 21.44 -12.73 -1.73
C PRO A 26 20.72 -11.78 -2.68
N GLY A 27 20.26 -10.63 -2.17
CA GLY A 27 19.59 -9.58 -2.96
C GLY A 27 18.19 -9.93 -3.50
N THR A 28 17.77 -11.20 -3.56
CA THR A 28 16.51 -11.61 -4.21
C THR A 28 15.33 -11.84 -3.26
N GLY A 29 15.51 -11.58 -1.96
CA GLY A 29 14.50 -11.85 -0.93
C GLY A 29 14.19 -13.35 -0.82
N TYR A 30 12.91 -13.70 -0.67
CA TYR A 30 12.45 -15.08 -0.47
C TYR A 30 12.00 -15.80 -1.76
N SER A 31 12.31 -15.25 -2.93
CA SER A 31 11.88 -15.77 -4.23
C SER A 31 12.28 -17.24 -4.46
N ASN A 32 13.50 -17.63 -4.08
CA ASN A 32 13.99 -19.00 -4.24
C ASN A 32 13.26 -20.04 -3.36
N LEU A 33 12.77 -19.62 -2.19
CA LEU A 33 12.00 -20.41 -1.23
C LEU A 33 10.52 -20.51 -1.66
N LEU A 34 9.97 -19.44 -2.25
CA LEU A 34 8.64 -19.46 -2.87
C LEU A 34 8.63 -20.29 -4.15
N GLY A 35 9.68 -20.20 -4.97
CA GLY A 35 9.88 -21.05 -6.15
C GLY A 35 9.99 -22.53 -5.79
N HIS A 36 10.64 -22.88 -4.67
CA HIS A 36 10.59 -24.24 -4.13
C HIS A 36 9.17 -24.69 -3.80
N LEU A 37 8.38 -23.86 -3.11
CA LEU A 37 6.99 -24.19 -2.76
C LEU A 37 6.13 -24.39 -4.02
N GLY A 38 6.21 -23.48 -4.99
CA GLY A 38 5.46 -23.59 -6.26
C GLY A 38 5.86 -24.78 -7.15
N THR A 39 7.12 -25.24 -7.10
CA THR A 39 7.62 -26.32 -7.98
C THR A 39 7.63 -27.71 -7.35
N LYS A 40 7.55 -27.82 -6.02
CA LYS A 40 7.64 -29.12 -5.30
C LYS A 40 6.43 -29.44 -4.44
N HIS A 41 5.47 -28.52 -4.28
CA HIS A 41 4.27 -28.74 -3.48
C HIS A 41 3.04 -28.34 -4.29
N ALA A 42 2.45 -29.32 -4.98
CA ALA A 42 1.20 -29.13 -5.72
C ALA A 42 0.09 -28.57 -4.80
N GLY A 43 -0.79 -27.73 -5.36
CA GLY A 43 -1.81 -27.02 -4.58
C GLY A 43 -1.30 -25.84 -3.73
N TYR A 44 0.02 -25.60 -3.61
CA TYR A 44 0.52 -24.41 -2.90
C TYR A 44 0.02 -23.10 -3.54
N VAL A 45 0.06 -23.04 -4.88
CA VAL A 45 -0.35 -21.84 -5.65
C VAL A 45 -1.86 -21.61 -5.50
N GLU A 46 -2.67 -22.66 -5.59
CA GLU A 46 -4.13 -22.62 -5.44
C GLU A 46 -4.54 -22.26 -4.02
N LYS A 47 -3.91 -22.84 -3.00
CA LYS A 47 -4.14 -22.45 -1.59
C LYS A 47 -3.74 -20.99 -1.34
N CYS A 48 -2.67 -20.51 -1.97
CA CYS A 48 -2.27 -19.12 -1.92
C CYS A 48 -3.30 -18.21 -2.63
N ALA A 49 -3.86 -18.63 -3.76
CA ALA A 49 -4.94 -17.92 -4.45
C ALA A 49 -6.24 -17.88 -3.63
N GLY A 50 -6.65 -18.99 -3.01
CA GLY A 50 -7.82 -19.04 -2.12
C GLY A 50 -7.65 -18.14 -0.89
N HIS A 51 -6.45 -18.11 -0.28
CA HIS A 51 -6.13 -17.16 0.78
C HIS A 51 -6.21 -15.69 0.27
N LYS A 52 -5.71 -15.37 -0.93
CA LYS A 52 -5.83 -14.02 -1.52
C LYS A 52 -7.29 -13.60 -1.73
N ALA A 53 -8.13 -14.51 -2.21
CA ALA A 53 -9.55 -14.25 -2.44
C ALA A 53 -10.32 -14.00 -1.13
N ALA A 54 -10.00 -14.74 -0.06
CA ALA A 54 -10.62 -14.55 1.26
C ALA A 54 -10.08 -13.33 2.04
N ALA A 55 -8.86 -12.86 1.74
CA ALA A 55 -8.12 -11.87 2.53
C ALA A 55 -8.36 -10.39 2.13
N ALA A 56 -9.34 -10.08 1.28
CA ALA A 56 -9.53 -8.75 0.70
C ALA A 56 -9.68 -7.60 1.73
N SER A 57 -10.01 -7.91 2.99
CA SER A 57 -10.25 -6.95 4.07
C SER A 57 -9.05 -6.65 4.98
N THR A 58 -7.96 -7.43 4.99
CA THR A 58 -6.83 -7.19 5.90
C THR A 58 -5.44 -7.45 5.30
N VAL A 59 -4.59 -6.40 5.30
CA VAL A 59 -3.17 -6.47 4.90
C VAL A 59 -2.38 -7.54 5.67
N ASN A 60 -2.79 -7.84 6.91
CA ASN A 60 -2.12 -8.79 7.79
C ASN A 60 -2.36 -10.28 7.43
N MET A 61 -3.30 -10.58 6.53
CA MET A 61 -3.64 -11.96 6.13
C MET A 61 -2.87 -12.45 4.89
N PHE A 62 -2.18 -11.54 4.19
CA PHE A 62 -1.15 -11.91 3.21
C PHE A 62 0.09 -12.40 3.96
N GLY A 63 0.28 -13.73 4.03
CA GLY A 63 1.32 -14.33 4.87
C GLY A 63 2.77 -13.86 4.65
N PHE A 64 3.06 -13.10 3.58
CA PHE A 64 4.35 -12.44 3.34
C PHE A 64 4.18 -11.03 2.76
N VAL A 65 3.83 -10.07 3.62
CA VAL A 65 4.13 -8.65 3.39
C VAL A 65 5.54 -8.36 3.90
N ASP A 66 6.40 -7.78 3.06
CA ASP A 66 7.72 -7.29 3.47
C ASP A 66 7.58 -6.27 4.60
N SER A 67 8.40 -6.37 5.66
CA SER A 67 8.36 -5.47 6.81
C SER A 67 8.46 -3.98 6.43
N VAL A 68 9.16 -3.66 5.34
CA VAL A 68 9.22 -2.30 4.79
C VAL A 68 7.87 -1.87 4.22
N LYS A 69 7.23 -2.73 3.42
CA LYS A 69 5.89 -2.47 2.84
C LYS A 69 4.82 -2.35 3.91
N LEU A 70 4.84 -3.22 4.93
CA LEU A 70 3.91 -3.17 6.06
C LEU A 70 4.10 -1.87 6.85
N THR A 71 5.35 -1.53 7.20
CA THR A 71 5.67 -0.28 7.92
C THR A 71 5.23 0.95 7.13
N THR A 72 5.50 0.98 5.83
CA THR A 72 5.07 2.06 4.92
C THR A 72 3.55 2.19 4.89
N TYR A 73 2.82 1.09 4.73
CA TYR A 73 1.36 1.10 4.75
C TYR A 73 0.80 1.62 6.08
N LEU A 74 1.35 1.17 7.22
CA LEU A 74 0.91 1.62 8.54
C LEU A 74 1.14 3.13 8.74
N TRP A 75 2.30 3.65 8.32
CA TRP A 75 2.57 5.10 8.34
C TRP A 75 1.62 5.89 7.44
N ILE A 76 1.39 5.45 6.20
CA ILE A 76 0.43 6.11 5.29
C ILE A 76 -0.96 6.12 5.92
N ARG A 77 -1.40 4.99 6.50
CA ARG A 77 -2.71 4.88 7.16
C ARG A 77 -2.81 5.79 8.38
N TRP A 78 -1.77 5.89 9.21
CA TRP A 78 -1.71 6.79 10.35
C TRP A 78 -1.83 8.26 9.94
N ILE A 79 -0.99 8.70 9.00
CA ILE A 79 -0.96 10.08 8.47
C ILE A 79 -2.34 10.47 7.90
N THR A 80 -2.94 9.58 7.09
CA THR A 80 -4.23 9.85 6.43
C THR A 80 -5.44 9.77 7.35
N GLN A 81 -5.52 8.77 8.25
CA GLN A 81 -6.67 8.62 9.14
C GLN A 81 -6.68 9.63 10.29
N CYS A 82 -5.51 10.10 10.73
CA CYS A 82 -5.40 11.12 11.78
C CYS A 82 -5.22 12.54 11.22
N ASN A 83 -5.22 12.73 9.90
CA ASN A 83 -5.01 14.01 9.20
C ASN A 83 -3.73 14.75 9.68
N LEU A 84 -2.62 14.02 9.77
CA LEU A 84 -1.34 14.51 10.30
C LEU A 84 -0.42 14.98 9.16
N PRO A 85 0.51 15.92 9.41
CA PRO A 85 1.49 16.32 8.40
C PRO A 85 2.47 15.19 8.10
N ILE A 86 2.99 15.10 6.87
CA ILE A 86 3.95 14.03 6.48
C ILE A 86 5.24 14.07 7.32
N THR A 87 5.61 15.24 7.87
CA THR A 87 6.74 15.42 8.80
C THR A 87 6.56 14.68 10.13
N GLU A 88 5.36 14.22 10.46
CA GLU A 88 5.06 13.51 11.69
C GLU A 88 5.83 12.18 11.83
N VAL A 89 6.25 11.56 10.72
CA VAL A 89 7.11 10.37 10.74
C VAL A 89 8.54 10.66 11.27
N GLU A 90 8.89 11.94 11.40
CA GLU A 90 10.16 12.45 11.93
C GLU A 90 10.00 13.09 13.32
N ASN A 91 8.78 13.21 13.84
CA ASN A 91 8.49 13.73 15.17
C ASN A 91 9.09 12.81 16.25
N LYS A 92 9.78 13.39 17.24
CA LYS A 92 10.48 12.66 18.31
C LYS A 92 9.50 11.91 19.21
N LEU A 93 8.49 12.61 19.75
CA LEU A 93 7.50 12.01 20.66
C LEU A 93 6.74 10.89 19.97
N THR A 94 6.38 11.09 18.71
CA THR A 94 5.66 10.09 17.90
C THR A 94 6.51 8.83 17.70
N ARG A 95 7.82 8.97 17.45
CA ARG A 95 8.76 7.85 17.36
C ARG A 95 9.01 7.13 18.69
N GLU A 96 8.80 7.79 19.83
CA GLU A 96 8.89 7.17 21.16
C GLU A 96 7.67 6.29 21.47
N VAL A 97 6.48 6.63 20.95
CA VAL A 97 5.22 5.93 21.27
C VAL A 97 4.72 4.96 20.18
N VAL A 98 5.17 5.09 18.92
CA VAL A 98 4.74 4.19 17.83
C VAL A 98 5.62 2.93 17.72
N THR A 99 4.99 1.80 17.40
CA THR A 99 5.67 0.52 17.14
C THR A 99 6.19 0.37 15.70
N MET A 100 5.89 1.33 14.83
CA MET A 100 6.31 1.34 13.42
C MET A 100 7.80 1.68 13.31
N LYS A 101 8.56 0.98 12.45
CA LYS A 101 9.99 1.32 12.26
C LYS A 101 10.13 2.77 11.77
N PRO A 102 11.12 3.54 12.27
CA PRO A 102 11.34 4.93 11.83
C PRO A 102 11.56 5.05 10.33
N THR A 103 11.09 6.16 9.76
CA THR A 103 11.24 6.51 8.35
C THR A 103 11.38 8.03 8.19
N THR A 104 11.62 8.51 6.97
CA THR A 104 11.77 9.95 6.67
C THR A 104 10.57 10.49 5.91
N ALA A 105 10.31 11.78 6.03
CA ALA A 105 9.29 12.47 5.25
C ALA A 105 9.59 12.39 3.75
N ARG A 106 10.88 12.37 3.36
CA ARG A 106 11.33 12.14 1.98
C ARG A 106 10.93 10.74 1.48
N THR A 107 11.22 9.70 2.26
CA THR A 107 10.84 8.32 1.95
C THR A 107 9.31 8.19 1.85
N MET A 108 8.57 8.82 2.77
CA MET A 108 7.12 8.79 2.77
C MET A 108 6.52 9.47 1.53
N LYS A 109 7.06 10.62 1.10
CA LYS A 109 6.67 11.28 -0.16
C LYS A 109 6.89 10.40 -1.39
N VAL A 110 7.98 9.62 -1.44
CA VAL A 110 8.23 8.66 -2.54
C VAL A 110 7.18 7.55 -2.54
N TYR A 111 6.87 6.97 -1.39
CA TYR A 111 5.85 5.91 -1.30
C TYR A 111 4.43 6.42 -1.56
N LEU A 112 4.08 7.64 -1.13
CA LEU A 112 2.79 8.25 -1.45
C LEU A 112 2.63 8.49 -2.96
N ARG A 113 3.69 8.93 -3.66
CA ARG A 113 3.67 9.04 -5.14
C ARG A 113 3.48 7.69 -5.82
N TYR A 114 4.18 6.65 -5.36
CA TYR A 114 4.04 5.30 -5.91
C TYR A 114 2.65 4.70 -5.62
N GLY A 115 2.12 4.90 -4.41
CA GLY A 115 0.76 4.51 -4.04
C GLY A 115 -0.29 5.25 -4.86
N GLY A 116 -0.08 6.55 -5.12
CA GLY A 116 -0.92 7.38 -5.96
C GLY A 116 -1.16 6.77 -7.34
N GLY A 117 -0.10 6.34 -8.05
CA GLY A 117 -0.24 5.70 -9.37
C GLY A 117 -1.15 4.45 -9.35
N ASN A 118 -1.01 3.60 -8.33
CA ASN A 118 -1.88 2.43 -8.17
C ASN A 118 -3.33 2.82 -7.84
N VAL A 119 -3.53 3.84 -7.00
CA VAL A 119 -4.86 4.36 -6.66
C VAL A 119 -5.53 5.00 -7.88
N SER A 120 -4.80 5.78 -8.68
CA SER A 120 -5.29 6.35 -9.94
C SER A 120 -5.68 5.26 -10.94
N GLN A 121 -4.90 4.17 -11.06
CA GLN A 121 -5.25 3.05 -11.93
C GLN A 121 -6.52 2.33 -11.46
N THR A 122 -6.68 2.12 -10.14
CA THR A 122 -7.92 1.60 -9.57
C THR A 122 -9.09 2.52 -9.87
N ILE A 123 -8.98 3.83 -9.59
CA ILE A 123 -10.04 4.81 -9.86
C ILE A 123 -10.41 4.84 -11.35
N ALA A 124 -9.43 4.80 -12.27
CA ALA A 124 -9.70 4.73 -13.69
C ALA A 124 -10.49 3.47 -14.08
N SER A 125 -10.13 2.30 -13.52
CA SER A 125 -10.88 1.05 -13.72
C SER A 125 -12.24 1.04 -13.03
N GLU A 126 -12.41 1.76 -11.93
CA GLU A 126 -13.70 1.92 -11.22
C GLU A 126 -14.66 2.83 -11.99
N MET A 127 -14.12 3.87 -12.63
CA MET A 127 -14.84 4.94 -13.31
C MET A 127 -15.27 4.57 -14.73
N GLY A 128 -14.43 3.80 -15.45
CA GLY A 128 -14.69 3.43 -16.85
C GLY A 128 -14.76 4.66 -17.77
N GLU A 129 -15.55 4.54 -18.84
CA GLU A 129 -15.70 5.58 -19.87
C GLU A 129 -16.83 6.58 -19.57
N SER A 130 -17.66 6.34 -18.56
CA SER A 130 -18.87 7.13 -18.27
C SER A 130 -18.80 7.81 -16.90
N PHE A 131 -18.35 9.06 -16.89
CA PHE A 131 -18.23 9.88 -15.69
C PHE A 131 -18.50 11.36 -15.98
N GLY A 132 -18.92 12.10 -14.95
CA GLY A 132 -18.99 13.55 -14.97
C GLY A 132 -17.77 14.17 -14.26
N LEU A 133 -17.25 15.27 -14.81
CA LEU A 133 -16.29 16.10 -14.08
C LEU A 133 -17.03 17.17 -13.26
N MET A 134 -16.61 17.34 -12.01
CA MET A 134 -17.08 18.39 -11.12
C MET A 134 -15.88 19.26 -10.74
N PHE A 135 -16.08 20.57 -10.79
CA PHE A 135 -15.09 21.57 -10.40
C PHE A 135 -15.62 22.27 -9.16
N ASP A 136 -14.89 22.20 -8.05
CA ASP A 136 -15.25 22.86 -6.81
C ASP A 136 -14.15 23.84 -6.40
N ARG A 137 -14.53 25.05 -6.00
CA ARG A 137 -13.60 26.12 -5.62
C ARG A 137 -13.89 26.57 -4.21
N TRP A 138 -12.90 26.46 -3.34
CA TRP A 138 -12.97 26.95 -1.97
C TRP A 138 -11.75 27.82 -1.62
N MET A 139 -11.91 28.66 -0.61
CA MET A 139 -10.82 29.44 -0.03
C MET A 139 -10.33 28.73 1.25
N TYR A 140 -9.02 28.61 1.42
CA TYR A 140 -8.40 28.13 2.65
C TYR A 140 -7.19 28.98 3.00
N ASN A 141 -7.25 29.72 4.12
CA ASN A 141 -6.15 30.54 4.63
C ASN A 141 -5.43 31.36 3.54
N PHE A 142 -6.19 32.19 2.82
CA PHE A 142 -5.72 33.07 1.72
C PHE A 142 -5.28 32.36 0.43
N LEU A 143 -5.50 31.05 0.28
CA LEU A 143 -5.35 30.34 -1.00
C LEU A 143 -6.72 30.02 -1.57
N TYR A 144 -6.98 30.41 -2.81
CA TYR A 144 -8.06 29.83 -3.60
C TYR A 144 -7.60 28.49 -4.16
N LEU A 145 -8.39 27.45 -3.90
CA LEU A 145 -8.11 26.09 -4.32
C LEU A 145 -9.19 25.65 -5.29
N LEU A 146 -8.78 25.03 -6.40
CA LEU A 146 -9.66 24.39 -7.38
C LEU A 146 -9.46 22.88 -7.31
N GLY A 147 -10.45 22.17 -6.77
CA GLY A 147 -10.52 20.71 -6.80
C GLY A 147 -11.23 20.22 -8.07
N ILE A 148 -10.59 19.32 -8.81
CA ILE A 148 -11.22 18.59 -9.91
C ILE A 148 -11.62 17.21 -9.41
N PHE A 149 -12.89 16.84 -9.55
CA PHE A 149 -13.44 15.56 -9.11
C PHE A 149 -14.07 14.79 -10.27
N ALA A 150 -13.93 13.47 -10.26
CA ALA A 150 -14.78 12.58 -11.05
C ALA A 150 -16.00 12.15 -10.21
N GLY A 151 -17.19 12.25 -10.80
CA GLY A 151 -18.43 11.63 -10.31
C GLY A 151 -18.85 10.51 -11.26
N TYR A 152 -19.04 9.31 -10.75
CA TYR A 152 -19.46 8.14 -11.52
C TYR A 152 -20.40 7.25 -10.70
N VAL A 153 -21.11 6.33 -11.37
CA VAL A 153 -21.97 5.35 -10.70
C VAL A 153 -21.37 3.96 -10.89
N MET A 154 -21.15 3.25 -9.79
CA MET A 154 -20.69 1.86 -9.79
C MET A 154 -21.65 1.04 -8.93
N ASN A 155 -22.13 -0.09 -9.44
CA ASN A 155 -23.05 -0.99 -8.72
C ASN A 155 -24.28 -0.27 -8.14
N GLY A 156 -24.79 0.74 -8.85
CA GLY A 156 -25.91 1.59 -8.42
C GLY A 156 -25.59 2.67 -7.39
N MET A 157 -24.36 2.75 -6.87
CA MET A 157 -23.92 3.77 -5.92
C MET A 157 -23.16 4.90 -6.62
N ARG A 158 -23.43 6.16 -6.23
CA ARG A 158 -22.63 7.32 -6.67
C ARG A 158 -21.30 7.33 -5.92
N HIS A 159 -20.21 7.38 -6.68
CA HIS A 159 -18.87 7.64 -6.18
C HIS A 159 -18.42 9.04 -6.59
N GLN A 160 -17.62 9.68 -5.73
CA GLN A 160 -16.92 10.93 -6.03
C GLN A 160 -15.46 10.78 -5.62
N ARG A 161 -14.54 11.11 -6.52
CA ARG A 161 -13.08 11.00 -6.31
C ARG A 161 -12.42 12.32 -6.69
N LEU A 162 -11.58 12.86 -5.81
CA LEU A 162 -10.68 13.96 -6.16
C LEU A 162 -9.62 13.42 -7.14
N LEU A 163 -9.49 14.05 -8.30
CA LEU A 163 -8.50 13.73 -9.32
C LEU A 163 -7.25 14.61 -9.15
N ASP A 164 -7.45 15.91 -8.95
CA ASP A 164 -6.38 16.89 -8.81
C ASP A 164 -6.83 18.10 -7.99
N LEU A 165 -5.87 18.85 -7.44
CA LEU A 165 -6.09 20.00 -6.58
C LEU A 165 -5.04 21.09 -6.85
N PHE A 166 -5.50 22.20 -7.43
CA PHE A 166 -4.63 23.31 -7.81
C PHE A 166 -4.77 24.50 -6.86
N PRO A 167 -3.67 25.13 -6.40
CA PRO A 167 -3.73 26.52 -5.99
C PRO A 167 -3.98 27.39 -7.23
N MET A 168 -4.88 28.35 -7.11
CA MET A 168 -5.15 29.38 -8.09
C MET A 168 -4.39 30.64 -7.67
N ASP A 169 -3.66 31.26 -8.59
CA ASP A 169 -3.10 32.59 -8.36
C ASP A 169 -4.25 33.63 -8.30
N ASP A 170 -4.16 34.56 -7.35
CA ASP A 170 -5.06 35.70 -7.22
C ASP A 170 -4.79 36.76 -8.29
N SER A 171 -5.07 36.41 -9.55
CA SER A 171 -5.32 37.39 -10.60
C SER A 171 -6.83 37.67 -10.68
N PRO A 172 -7.32 38.82 -10.17
CA PRO A 172 -8.68 39.24 -10.43
C PRO A 172 -8.89 39.49 -11.93
N PRO A 173 -10.12 39.30 -12.45
CA PRO A 173 -10.47 39.60 -13.84
C PRO A 173 -10.48 41.11 -14.15
#